data_AF-A0A7W7DNV9-F1
#
_entry.id   AF-A0A7W7DNV9-F1
#
_cell.length_a   1.000
_cell.length_b   1.000
_cell.length_c   1.000
_cell.angle_alpha   90.00
_cell.angle_beta   90.00
_cell.angle_gamma   90.00
#
_symmetry.space_group_name_H-M   'P 1'
#
loop_
_entity.id
_entity.type
_entity.pdbx_description
1 polymer ?
#
loop_
_entity_poly.entity_id
_entity_poly.type
_entity_poly.pdbx_seq_one_letter_code
_entity_poly.pdbx_strand_id
1 'polypeptide(L)'
;MAVVLLLLLLRSCGDDCDDAASTPNATLTITATPSPAGSQVGKSVESALERVRQTGLSVVVHDASDRDEKPGGDWTVCFEMATLSKVDFAAVPDGAPCPKKDGQRIPWPKMPNVKGATYADAVEKLGDAVGAVTIEAAYEDEAAYDTNNEAGDYANWKVCFQSVKAGTRLAQEPDVILHAVEKDDACPSSKGLYKNPKYDPDYLDREYAEPDDGTSADDGSSADDGSSGDSGSSEEDYYPGDKGGCPPGGCYNPCPPGGCR
;
A
#
# COMPACT_ATOMS: atom_id res chain seq x y z
N MET A 1 -3.98 42.62 -38.24
CA MET A 1 -2.73 43.22 -38.76
C MET A 1 -1.66 42.15 -38.58
N ALA A 2 -0.92 41.63 -39.56
CA ALA A 2 -0.52 42.15 -40.86
C ALA A 2 -0.59 41.05 -41.94
N VAL A 3 -0.92 41.49 -43.16
CA VAL A 3 -0.91 40.73 -44.41
C VAL A 3 0.49 40.89 -45.01
N VAL A 4 1.18 39.78 -45.31
CA VAL A 4 2.40 39.82 -46.12
C VAL A 4 2.07 39.26 -47.49
N LEU A 5 1.87 40.20 -48.41
CA LEU A 5 1.64 40.04 -49.83
C LEU A 5 3.03 39.99 -50.50
N LEU A 6 3.39 38.88 -51.16
CA LEU A 6 4.59 38.82 -52.01
C LEU A 6 4.17 38.60 -53.47
N LEU A 7 4.07 39.71 -54.19
CA LEU A 7 4.03 39.77 -55.66
C LEU A 7 5.43 39.51 -56.21
N LEU A 8 5.55 38.57 -57.16
CA LEU A 8 6.68 38.49 -58.08
C LEU A 8 6.18 38.27 -59.51
N LEU A 9 6.86 38.98 -60.41
CA LEU A 9 6.43 39.43 -61.73
C LEU A 9 6.63 38.39 -62.85
N LEU A 10 5.88 38.63 -63.93
CA LEU A 10 5.83 37.94 -65.22
C LEU A 10 7.19 37.66 -65.90
N ARG A 11 7.25 36.55 -66.64
CA ARG A 11 8.09 36.38 -67.84
C ARG A 11 7.25 35.84 -69.01
N SER A 12 7.48 36.45 -70.16
CA SER A 12 6.84 36.24 -71.46
C SER A 12 7.63 35.25 -72.33
N CYS A 13 6.91 34.37 -73.04
CA CYS A 13 7.12 33.71 -74.36
C CYS A 13 5.86 32.82 -74.55
N GLY A 14 5.11 32.74 -75.66
CA GLY A 14 5.45 32.88 -77.07
C GLY A 14 5.35 31.50 -77.74
N ASP A 15 4.24 31.25 -78.43
CA ASP A 15 3.89 30.19 -79.40
C ASP A 15 3.69 28.71 -78.99
N ASP A 16 2.61 28.17 -79.56
CA ASP A 16 2.09 26.80 -79.64
C ASP A 16 3.10 25.64 -79.50
N CYS A 17 2.82 24.75 -78.54
CA CYS A 17 3.09 23.31 -78.61
C CYS A 17 2.03 22.59 -77.75
N ASP A 18 1.11 21.88 -78.39
CA ASP A 18 0.36 20.77 -77.81
C ASP A 18 1.35 19.77 -77.18
N ASP A 19 1.36 19.66 -75.85
CA ASP A 19 1.84 18.46 -75.18
C ASP A 19 1.11 18.26 -73.85
N ALA A 20 0.58 17.06 -73.70
CA ALA A 20 -0.25 16.64 -72.59
C ALA A 20 0.60 16.56 -71.31
N ALA A 21 0.50 17.57 -70.45
CA ALA A 21 1.03 17.51 -69.10
C ALA A 21 -0.12 17.61 -68.10
N SER A 22 -0.63 16.44 -67.69
CA SER A 22 -1.45 16.27 -66.49
C SER A 22 -0.87 17.08 -65.34
N THR A 23 -1.55 18.15 -64.94
CA THR A 23 -1.35 18.75 -63.62
C THR A 23 -1.62 17.69 -62.57
N PRO A 24 -0.64 17.27 -61.75
CA PRO A 24 -0.96 16.48 -60.59
C PRO A 24 -1.74 17.41 -59.64
N ASN A 25 -3.05 17.18 -59.55
CA ASN A 25 -3.86 17.70 -58.47
C ASN A 25 -3.41 16.97 -57.21
N ALA A 26 -2.38 17.51 -56.56
CA ALA A 26 -1.92 17.03 -55.27
C ALA A 26 -2.98 17.42 -54.24
N THR A 27 -3.98 16.55 -54.08
CA THR A 27 -4.86 16.57 -52.90
C THR A 27 -3.97 16.22 -51.71
N LEU A 28 -3.51 17.25 -51.00
CA LEU A 28 -2.91 17.09 -49.68
C LEU A 28 -4.01 16.60 -48.74
N THR A 29 -4.10 15.29 -48.56
CA THR A 29 -4.84 14.70 -47.46
C THR A 29 -4.06 15.03 -46.18
N ILE A 30 -4.38 16.15 -45.55
CA ILE A 30 -3.92 16.43 -44.19
C ILE A 30 -4.69 15.45 -43.30
N THR A 31 -4.09 14.27 -43.08
CA THR A 31 -4.48 13.37 -41.99
C THR A 31 -3.91 13.91 -40.68
N ALA A 32 -4.25 15.16 -40.33
CA ALA A 32 -4.02 15.63 -38.99
C ALA A 32 -5.08 14.96 -38.13
N THR A 33 -4.71 13.88 -37.45
CA THR A 33 -5.52 13.38 -36.35
C THR A 33 -5.67 14.56 -35.38
N PRO A 34 -6.87 15.10 -35.15
CA PRO A 34 -7.07 16.09 -34.11
C PRO A 34 -6.61 15.43 -32.81
N SER A 35 -5.46 15.86 -32.34
CA SER A 35 -4.92 15.52 -31.04
C SER A 35 -4.98 16.81 -30.23
N PRO A 36 -5.27 16.74 -28.93
CA PRO A 36 -5.01 17.87 -28.03
C PRO A 36 -3.61 18.42 -28.32
N ALA A 37 -3.39 19.72 -28.18
CA ALA A 37 -2.08 20.33 -28.47
C ALA A 37 -0.98 19.69 -27.59
N GLY A 38 -0.33 18.64 -28.09
CA GLY A 38 0.63 17.80 -27.37
C GLY A 38 0.00 16.63 -26.61
N SER A 39 0.84 15.65 -26.27
CA SER A 39 0.43 14.51 -25.45
C SER A 39 0.09 14.92 -24.01
N GLN A 40 -0.88 14.22 -23.43
CA GLN A 40 -1.38 14.41 -22.08
C GLN A 40 -0.75 13.45 -21.06
N VAL A 41 0.13 12.56 -21.49
CA VAL A 41 0.82 11.62 -20.59
C VAL A 41 1.61 12.38 -19.52
N GLY A 42 1.49 11.93 -18.27
CA GLY A 42 2.09 12.55 -17.09
C GLY A 42 1.34 13.78 -16.56
N LYS A 43 0.13 14.05 -17.06
CA LYS A 43 -0.74 15.14 -16.57
C LYS A 43 -1.89 14.57 -15.77
N SER A 44 -2.49 15.40 -14.92
CA SER A 44 -3.72 15.02 -14.24
C SER A 44 -4.85 14.82 -15.26
N VAL A 45 -5.75 13.89 -14.98
CA VAL A 45 -6.95 13.62 -15.78
C VAL A 45 -7.77 14.89 -15.96
N GLU A 46 -7.94 15.70 -14.92
CA GLU A 46 -8.63 16.99 -14.97
C GLU A 46 -7.99 17.93 -16.00
N SER A 47 -6.68 18.12 -15.94
CA SER A 47 -5.93 18.97 -16.89
C SER A 47 -6.03 18.44 -18.32
N ALA A 48 -5.97 17.12 -18.49
CA ALA A 48 -6.09 16.47 -19.78
C ALA A 48 -7.49 16.70 -20.38
N LEU A 49 -8.54 16.50 -19.58
CA LEU A 49 -9.94 16.72 -19.97
C LEU A 49 -10.19 18.16 -20.41
N GLU A 50 -9.69 19.14 -19.68
CA GLU A 50 -9.78 20.55 -20.07
C GLU A 50 -9.17 20.82 -21.44
N ARG A 51 -8.00 20.23 -21.73
CA ARG A 51 -7.39 20.34 -23.05
C ARG A 51 -8.17 19.64 -24.16
N VAL A 52 -8.71 18.45 -23.92
CA VAL A 52 -9.51 17.78 -24.97
C VAL A 52 -10.81 18.52 -25.23
N ARG A 53 -11.46 19.10 -24.21
CA ARG A 53 -12.69 19.88 -24.39
C ARG A 53 -12.52 21.02 -25.40
N GLN A 54 -11.34 21.64 -25.48
CA GLN A 54 -11.04 22.70 -26.45
C GLN A 54 -11.00 22.21 -27.90
N THR A 55 -10.85 20.91 -28.11
CA THR A 55 -10.79 20.28 -29.45
C THR A 55 -12.14 19.78 -29.96
N GLY A 56 -13.15 19.70 -29.09
CA GLY A 56 -14.46 19.13 -29.43
C GLY A 56 -14.50 17.60 -29.57
N LEU A 57 -13.40 16.90 -29.25
CA LEU A 57 -13.35 15.43 -29.26
C LEU A 57 -14.10 14.84 -28.06
N SER A 58 -14.67 13.65 -28.24
CA SER A 58 -15.19 12.86 -27.12
C SER A 58 -14.03 12.31 -26.29
N VAL A 59 -14.22 12.17 -24.97
CA VAL A 59 -13.21 11.58 -24.07
C VAL A 59 -13.79 10.39 -23.34
N VAL A 60 -12.97 9.34 -23.22
CA VAL A 60 -13.10 8.28 -22.22
C VAL A 60 -11.86 8.29 -21.34
N VAL A 61 -12.07 7.99 -20.06
CA VAL A 61 -11.00 7.81 -19.08
C VAL A 61 -11.26 6.49 -18.36
N HIS A 62 -10.26 5.62 -18.29
CA HIS A 62 -10.30 4.36 -17.55
C HIS A 62 -9.04 4.16 -16.71
N ASP A 63 -9.11 3.22 -15.77
CA ASP A 63 -7.96 2.80 -14.96
C ASP A 63 -6.98 2.02 -15.85
N ALA A 64 -5.72 2.46 -15.87
CA ALA A 64 -4.66 1.81 -16.63
C ALA A 64 -4.22 0.45 -16.03
N SER A 65 -4.71 0.11 -14.84
CA SER A 65 -4.36 -1.08 -14.09
C SER A 65 -5.26 -2.29 -14.38
N ASP A 66 -5.01 -3.41 -13.70
CA ASP A 66 -5.82 -4.64 -13.76
C ASP A 66 -7.08 -4.60 -12.86
N ARG A 67 -7.44 -3.43 -12.31
CA ARG A 67 -8.48 -3.29 -11.26
C ARG A 67 -9.77 -2.63 -11.73
N ASP A 68 -9.80 -2.06 -12.94
CA ASP A 68 -10.98 -1.38 -13.53
C ASP A 68 -11.62 -0.33 -12.60
N GLU A 69 -10.81 0.40 -11.83
CA GLU A 69 -11.30 1.46 -10.94
C GLU A 69 -11.77 2.69 -11.73
N LYS A 70 -12.65 3.51 -11.13
CA LYS A 70 -13.10 4.76 -11.78
C LYS A 70 -12.08 5.87 -11.53
N PRO A 71 -11.42 6.43 -12.55
CA PRO A 71 -10.39 7.44 -12.34
C PRO A 71 -10.94 8.75 -11.76
N GLY A 72 -10.19 9.32 -10.81
CA GLY A 72 -10.38 10.67 -10.29
C GLY A 72 -9.80 11.74 -11.22
N GLY A 73 -10.07 13.01 -10.93
CA GLY A 73 -9.49 14.14 -11.69
C GLY A 73 -8.00 14.37 -11.40
N ASP A 74 -7.58 14.02 -10.20
CA ASP A 74 -6.22 14.05 -9.66
C ASP A 74 -5.32 12.91 -10.18
N TRP A 75 -5.91 11.86 -10.75
CA TRP A 75 -5.16 10.73 -11.29
C TRP A 75 -4.24 11.14 -12.44
N THR A 76 -3.12 10.45 -12.60
CA THR A 76 -2.12 10.74 -13.62
C THR A 76 -2.37 9.90 -14.88
N VAL A 77 -2.42 10.55 -16.05
CA VAL A 77 -2.56 9.88 -17.35
C VAL A 77 -1.27 9.15 -17.71
N CYS A 78 -1.35 7.84 -17.90
CA CYS A 78 -0.22 6.99 -18.30
C CYS A 78 -0.20 6.66 -19.79
N PHE A 79 -1.38 6.46 -20.37
CA PHE A 79 -1.52 6.17 -21.79
C PHE A 79 -2.59 7.04 -22.40
N GLU A 80 -2.36 7.39 -23.66
CA GLU A 80 -3.26 8.21 -24.46
C GLU A 80 -3.42 7.54 -25.83
N MET A 81 -4.67 7.34 -26.24
CA MET A 81 -5.01 6.88 -27.58
C MET A 81 -6.01 7.85 -28.21
N ALA A 82 -5.56 8.60 -29.22
CA ALA A 82 -6.39 9.55 -29.94
C ALA A 82 -6.80 9.02 -31.33
N THR A 83 -8.05 9.27 -31.69
CA THR A 83 -8.65 9.03 -33.02
C THR A 83 -9.23 10.34 -33.55
N LEU A 84 -9.86 10.32 -34.74
CA LEU A 84 -10.47 11.52 -35.32
C LEU A 84 -11.63 12.11 -34.52
N SER A 85 -12.27 11.33 -33.63
CA SER A 85 -13.48 11.74 -32.89
C SER A 85 -13.43 11.48 -31.39
N LYS A 86 -12.45 10.69 -30.93
CA LYS A 86 -12.34 10.25 -29.53
C LYS A 86 -10.89 10.25 -29.07
N VAL A 87 -10.68 10.67 -27.82
CA VAL A 87 -9.45 10.44 -27.06
C VAL A 87 -9.77 9.49 -25.90
N ASP A 88 -8.88 8.53 -25.68
CA ASP A 88 -8.93 7.57 -24.58
C ASP A 88 -7.73 7.79 -23.66
N PHE A 89 -7.98 8.00 -22.37
CA PHE A 89 -6.95 8.17 -21.35
C PHE A 89 -6.98 7.01 -20.37
N ALA A 90 -5.90 6.26 -20.30
CA ALA A 90 -5.69 5.30 -19.24
C ALA A 90 -4.87 5.96 -18.14
N ALA A 91 -5.41 6.04 -16.92
CA ALA A 91 -4.82 6.77 -15.81
C ALA A 91 -4.57 5.86 -14.59
N VAL A 92 -3.65 6.26 -13.74
CA VAL A 92 -3.36 5.60 -12.45
C VAL A 92 -3.61 6.57 -11.30
N PRO A 93 -3.85 6.07 -10.06
CA PRO A 93 -3.88 6.93 -8.88
C PRO A 93 -2.65 7.83 -8.81
N ASP A 94 -2.78 8.98 -8.16
CA ASP A 94 -1.61 9.84 -7.96
C ASP A 94 -0.49 9.09 -7.20
N GLY A 95 0.76 9.43 -7.50
CA GLY A 95 1.95 8.73 -6.98
C GLY A 95 2.21 7.33 -7.56
N ALA A 96 1.23 6.71 -8.23
CA ALA A 96 1.40 5.38 -8.79
C ALA A 96 2.29 5.36 -10.04
N PRO A 97 3.22 4.38 -10.15
CA PRO A 97 3.99 4.23 -11.37
C PRO A 97 3.12 3.73 -12.52
N CYS A 98 3.29 4.29 -13.71
CA CYS A 98 2.61 3.79 -14.89
C CYS A 98 2.97 2.32 -15.15
N PRO A 99 1.98 1.45 -15.41
CA PRO A 99 2.27 0.09 -15.81
C PRO A 99 2.99 0.07 -17.17
N LYS A 100 3.56 -1.08 -17.55
CA LYS A 100 4.28 -1.18 -18.83
C LYS A 100 3.35 -1.11 -20.02
N LYS A 101 2.10 -1.53 -19.83
CA LYS A 101 1.01 -1.48 -20.81
C LYS A 101 -0.30 -1.23 -20.09
N ASP A 102 -1.22 -0.62 -20.80
CA ASP A 102 -2.61 -0.48 -20.36
C ASP A 102 -3.23 -1.84 -20.01
N GLY A 103 -4.02 -1.87 -18.93
CA GLY A 103 -4.61 -3.07 -18.34
C GLY A 103 -3.63 -3.98 -17.58
N GLN A 104 -2.39 -3.56 -17.36
CA GLN A 104 -1.44 -4.33 -16.55
C GLN A 104 -1.36 -3.81 -15.12
N ARG A 105 -1.04 -4.73 -14.21
CA ARG A 105 -0.78 -4.39 -12.81
C ARG A 105 0.25 -3.27 -12.65
N ILE A 106 -0.10 -2.29 -11.81
CA ILE A 106 0.80 -1.21 -11.41
C ILE A 106 2.07 -1.79 -10.74
N PRO A 107 3.27 -1.45 -11.23
CA PRO A 107 4.53 -2.01 -10.75
C PRO A 107 5.02 -1.27 -9.50
N TRP A 108 4.21 -1.29 -8.43
CA TRP A 108 4.60 -0.73 -7.14
C TRP A 108 5.96 -1.27 -6.67
N PRO A 109 6.80 -0.43 -6.05
CA PRO A 109 8.09 -0.85 -5.54
C PRO A 109 7.92 -1.89 -4.44
N LYS A 110 9.03 -2.57 -4.12
CA LYS A 110 9.08 -3.48 -2.98
C LYS A 110 9.47 -2.71 -1.74
N MET A 111 8.88 -3.10 -0.60
CA MET A 111 9.24 -2.58 0.71
C MET A 111 10.74 -2.73 0.95
N PRO A 112 11.48 -1.64 1.16
CA PRO A 112 12.88 -1.69 1.53
C PRO A 112 13.08 -2.42 2.87
N ASN A 113 14.28 -2.98 3.08
CA ASN A 113 14.70 -3.41 4.41
C ASN A 113 15.28 -2.20 5.16
N VAL A 114 14.62 -1.80 6.24
CA VAL A 114 15.04 -0.68 7.11
C VAL A 114 15.48 -1.16 8.49
N LYS A 115 15.44 -2.47 8.76
CA LYS A 115 15.91 -3.02 10.03
C LYS A 115 17.40 -2.69 10.26
N GLY A 116 17.70 -2.18 11.45
CA GLY A 116 19.04 -1.77 11.87
C GLY A 116 19.45 -0.36 11.43
N ALA A 117 18.67 0.30 10.57
CA ALA A 117 18.86 1.71 10.25
C ALA A 117 18.37 2.59 11.41
N THR A 118 18.79 3.86 11.40
CA THR A 118 18.15 4.86 12.26
C THR A 118 16.74 5.17 11.75
N TYR A 119 15.85 5.70 12.60
CA TYR A 119 14.51 6.07 12.16
C TYR A 119 14.54 7.14 11.07
N ALA A 120 15.42 8.14 11.18
CA ALA A 120 15.61 9.14 10.12
C ALA A 120 16.06 8.52 8.79
N ASP A 121 17.09 7.66 8.80
CA ASP A 121 17.55 6.96 7.59
C ASP A 121 16.45 6.06 7.01
N ALA A 122 15.61 5.47 7.87
CA ALA A 122 14.51 4.63 7.46
C ALA A 122 13.42 5.44 6.76
N VAL A 123 13.04 6.60 7.30
CA VAL A 123 12.07 7.53 6.68
C VAL A 123 12.59 7.97 5.30
N GLU A 124 13.84 8.43 5.22
CA GLU A 124 14.45 8.85 3.94
C GLU A 124 14.45 7.70 2.92
N LYS A 125 14.79 6.49 3.35
CA LYS A 125 14.84 5.31 2.48
C LYS A 125 13.47 4.84 2.01
N LEU A 126 12.42 5.05 2.81
CA LEU A 126 11.05 4.73 2.43
C LEU A 126 10.50 5.77 1.44
N GLY A 127 10.78 7.06 1.69
CA GLY A 127 10.39 8.17 0.82
C GLY A 127 8.91 8.10 0.41
N ASP A 128 8.62 8.53 -0.81
CA ASP A 128 7.26 8.56 -1.37
C ASP A 128 6.71 7.18 -1.76
N ALA A 129 7.41 6.08 -1.44
CA ALA A 129 6.91 4.74 -1.75
C ALA A 129 5.81 4.27 -0.78
N VAL A 130 5.65 4.97 0.35
CA VAL A 130 4.75 4.65 1.46
C VAL A 130 3.96 5.89 1.86
N GLY A 131 2.87 5.68 2.61
CA GLY A 131 2.10 6.78 3.20
C GLY A 131 2.79 7.34 4.44
N ALA A 132 2.06 7.41 5.55
CA ALA A 132 2.63 7.84 6.82
C ALA A 132 3.64 6.82 7.37
N VAL A 133 4.72 7.30 8.00
CA VAL A 133 5.73 6.45 8.65
C VAL A 133 5.73 6.72 10.15
N THR A 134 4.99 5.91 10.90
CA THR A 134 4.90 6.04 12.36
C THR A 134 6.05 5.29 13.04
N ILE A 135 6.62 5.87 14.10
CA ILE A 135 7.49 5.17 15.03
C ILE A 135 6.72 4.74 16.27
N GLU A 136 6.99 3.53 16.73
CA GLU A 136 6.57 3.00 18.02
C GLU A 136 7.80 2.43 18.77
N ALA A 137 7.72 2.34 20.09
CA ALA A 137 8.75 1.64 20.84
C ALA A 137 8.72 0.14 20.53
N ALA A 138 9.89 -0.50 20.55
CA ALA A 138 9.98 -1.96 20.38
C ALA A 138 9.73 -2.74 21.67
N TYR A 139 9.88 -2.08 22.82
CA TYR A 139 9.57 -2.61 24.14
C TYR A 139 8.26 -2.01 24.67
N GLU A 140 7.47 -2.80 25.39
CA GLU A 140 6.14 -2.38 25.90
C GLU A 140 6.22 -1.37 27.05
N ASP A 141 7.33 -1.35 27.81
CA ASP A 141 7.61 -0.38 28.88
C ASP A 141 8.30 0.90 28.40
N GLU A 142 8.49 1.06 27.09
CA GLU A 142 9.03 2.27 26.50
C GLU A 142 7.97 3.03 25.70
N ALA A 143 8.12 4.35 25.65
CA ALA A 143 7.22 5.22 24.90
C ALA A 143 7.98 5.89 23.76
N ALA A 144 7.59 5.56 22.53
CA ALA A 144 7.92 6.33 21.36
C ALA A 144 6.65 6.45 20.51
N TYR A 145 6.32 7.68 20.12
CA TYR A 145 5.25 7.92 19.18
C TYR A 145 5.55 9.18 18.39
N ASP A 146 5.69 9.00 17.09
CA ASP A 146 5.87 10.08 16.13
C ASP A 146 5.43 9.58 14.76
N THR A 147 5.03 10.48 13.87
CA THR A 147 4.45 10.14 12.57
C THR A 147 5.32 10.55 11.38
N ASN A 148 6.36 11.37 11.60
CA ASN A 148 7.36 11.69 10.57
C ASN A 148 8.54 12.49 11.15
N ASN A 149 9.52 11.81 11.77
CA ASN A 149 10.59 12.51 12.49
C ASN A 149 12.00 12.29 11.91
N GLU A 150 12.31 13.01 10.84
CA GLU A 150 13.66 13.01 10.25
C GLU A 150 14.73 13.65 11.16
N ALA A 151 14.35 14.54 12.09
CA ALA A 151 15.31 15.39 12.83
C ALA A 151 15.02 15.61 14.33
N GLY A 152 14.03 14.94 14.91
CA GLY A 152 13.63 15.12 16.31
C GLY A 152 14.06 13.97 17.21
N ASP A 153 13.40 13.86 18.36
CA ASP A 153 13.87 13.06 19.51
C ASP A 153 14.07 11.57 19.19
N TYR A 154 13.36 11.05 18.19
CA TYR A 154 13.44 9.65 17.77
C TYR A 154 14.31 9.40 16.54
N ALA A 155 14.85 10.44 15.91
CA ALA A 155 15.58 10.35 14.63
C ALA A 155 16.75 9.36 14.69
N ASN A 156 17.46 9.30 15.81
CA ASN A 156 18.61 8.43 16.04
C ASN A 156 18.27 7.02 16.57
N TRP A 157 16.99 6.72 16.79
CA TRP A 157 16.54 5.42 17.30
C TRP A 157 16.77 4.34 16.25
N LYS A 158 17.18 3.15 16.69
CA LYS A 158 17.49 2.02 15.82
C LYS A 158 16.24 1.19 15.56
N VAL A 159 15.89 1.03 14.29
CA VAL A 159 14.72 0.25 13.86
C VAL A 159 14.95 -1.25 14.08
N CYS A 160 14.06 -1.90 14.82
CA CYS A 160 14.10 -3.32 15.13
C CYS A 160 13.12 -4.14 14.29
N PHE A 161 11.91 -3.60 14.06
CA PHE A 161 10.87 -4.23 13.27
C PHE A 161 10.18 -3.20 12.35
N GLN A 162 9.67 -3.70 11.23
CA GLN A 162 8.86 -2.93 10.28
C GLN A 162 7.53 -3.67 10.08
N SER A 163 6.41 -2.94 10.03
CA SER A 163 5.07 -3.52 9.86
C SER A 163 4.91 -4.26 8.53
N VAL A 164 5.42 -3.67 7.45
CA VAL A 164 5.47 -4.30 6.13
C VAL A 164 6.80 -5.03 5.99
N LYS A 165 6.76 -6.34 5.75
CA LYS A 165 7.96 -7.16 5.58
C LYS A 165 8.79 -6.71 4.38
N ALA A 166 10.11 -6.59 4.54
CA ALA A 166 11.03 -6.28 3.45
C ALA A 166 10.86 -7.23 2.25
N GLY A 167 10.90 -6.67 1.04
CA GLY A 167 10.71 -7.38 -0.22
C GLY A 167 9.24 -7.63 -0.60
N THR A 168 8.29 -7.35 0.30
CA THR A 168 6.85 -7.38 -0.02
C THR A 168 6.55 -6.29 -1.03
N ARG A 169 5.74 -6.58 -2.05
CA ARG A 169 5.29 -5.55 -2.98
C ARG A 169 4.32 -4.62 -2.24
N LEU A 170 4.56 -3.32 -2.30
CA LEU A 170 3.68 -2.34 -1.68
C LEU A 170 2.35 -2.30 -2.45
N ALA A 171 1.26 -2.16 -1.71
CA ALA A 171 -0.04 -1.79 -2.26
C ALA A 171 -0.21 -0.30 -1.99
N GLN A 172 -0.59 0.49 -3.01
CA GLN A 172 -0.86 1.94 -2.95
C GLN A 172 -0.42 2.62 -1.66
N GLU A 173 0.84 3.09 -1.63
CA GLU A 173 1.43 3.91 -0.56
C GLU A 173 0.95 3.52 0.86
N PRO A 174 1.28 2.32 1.34
CA PRO A 174 0.72 1.86 2.60
C PRO A 174 1.35 2.61 3.76
N ASP A 175 0.57 2.89 4.81
CA ASP A 175 1.12 3.39 6.06
C ASP A 175 2.03 2.33 6.71
N VAL A 176 3.17 2.77 7.23
CA VAL A 176 4.20 1.91 7.81
C VAL A 176 4.40 2.27 9.28
N ILE A 177 4.52 1.25 10.12
CA ILE A 177 4.89 1.39 11.52
C ILE A 177 6.28 0.76 11.70
N LEU A 178 7.20 1.54 12.23
CA LEU A 178 8.56 1.14 12.56
C LEU A 178 8.68 1.04 14.08
N HIS A 179 9.03 -0.14 14.58
CA HIS A 179 9.32 -0.32 16.00
C HIS A 179 10.81 -0.16 16.22
N ALA A 180 11.19 0.76 17.09
CA ALA A 180 12.58 1.12 17.32
C ALA A 180 12.94 1.13 18.81
N VAL A 181 14.24 1.13 19.07
CA VAL A 181 14.83 1.29 20.41
C VAL A 181 15.80 2.46 20.39
N GLU A 182 16.16 2.99 21.56
CA GLU A 182 17.23 3.99 21.62
C GLU A 182 18.53 3.43 21.00
N LYS A 183 19.38 4.33 20.52
CA LYS A 183 20.58 4.01 19.71
C LYS A 183 21.39 2.82 20.24
N ASP A 184 21.65 2.80 21.55
CA ASP A 184 22.56 1.86 22.20
C ASP A 184 21.87 0.60 22.76
N ASP A 185 20.53 0.53 22.70
CA ASP A 185 19.78 -0.61 23.18
C ASP A 185 19.77 -1.78 22.20
N ALA A 186 19.67 -2.99 22.75
CA ALA A 186 19.47 -4.19 21.93
C ALA A 186 18.04 -4.24 21.41
N CYS A 187 17.87 -4.69 20.17
CA CYS A 187 16.53 -5.02 19.69
C CYS A 187 16.00 -6.26 20.43
N PRO A 188 14.73 -6.25 20.87
CA PRO A 188 14.15 -7.45 21.44
C PRO A 188 14.03 -8.56 20.38
N SER A 189 13.97 -9.82 20.82
CA SER A 189 13.84 -10.97 19.92
C SER A 189 12.48 -11.01 19.21
N SER A 190 11.46 -10.44 19.85
CA SER A 190 10.08 -10.33 19.38
C SER A 190 9.43 -9.08 19.96
N LYS A 191 8.32 -8.64 19.37
CA LYS A 191 7.45 -7.62 19.98
C LYS A 191 6.80 -8.15 21.26
N GLY A 192 6.26 -7.27 22.10
CA GLY A 192 5.58 -7.66 23.34
C GLY A 192 6.51 -7.94 24.52
N LEU A 193 7.81 -7.68 24.37
CA LEU A 193 8.77 -7.84 25.45
C LEU A 193 8.91 -6.53 26.23
N TYR A 194 9.19 -6.68 27.52
CA TYR A 194 9.55 -5.58 28.41
C TYR A 194 11.07 -5.50 28.53
N LYS A 195 11.63 -4.30 28.49
CA LYS A 195 13.05 -4.05 28.70
C LYS A 195 13.42 -4.33 30.15
N ASN A 196 12.59 -3.87 31.08
CA ASN A 196 12.66 -4.25 32.48
C ASN A 196 11.57 -5.29 32.79
N PRO A 197 11.95 -6.55 33.07
CA PRO A 197 10.99 -7.62 33.38
C PRO A 197 10.03 -7.27 34.51
N LYS A 198 10.38 -6.40 35.46
CA LYS A 198 9.49 -6.01 36.56
C LYS A 198 8.20 -5.31 36.12
N TYR A 199 8.20 -4.71 34.92
CA TYR A 199 7.02 -4.07 34.35
C TYR A 199 6.15 -5.04 33.55
N ASP A 200 6.61 -6.28 33.35
CA ASP A 200 5.80 -7.34 32.77
C ASP A 200 4.69 -7.72 33.76
N PRO A 201 3.40 -7.67 33.38
CA PRO A 201 2.30 -8.05 34.26
C PRO A 201 2.37 -9.53 34.70
N ASP A 202 3.07 -10.37 33.95
CA ASP A 202 3.28 -11.79 34.27
C ASP A 202 4.59 -12.02 35.06
N TYR A 203 5.28 -10.94 35.49
CA TYR A 203 6.51 -11.04 36.27
C TYR A 203 6.26 -11.62 37.66
N LEU A 204 6.80 -12.83 37.88
CA LEU A 204 6.89 -13.43 39.20
C LEU A 204 8.25 -13.08 39.80
N ASP A 205 8.24 -12.30 40.88
CA ASP A 205 9.45 -12.07 41.68
C ASP A 205 9.89 -13.40 42.30
N ARG A 206 11.04 -13.91 41.83
CA ARG A 206 11.57 -15.20 42.27
C ARG A 206 11.96 -15.20 43.75
N GLU A 207 12.11 -14.04 44.36
CA GLU A 207 12.40 -13.88 45.79
C GLU A 207 11.14 -14.04 46.67
N TYR A 208 9.95 -14.08 46.05
CA TYR A 208 8.67 -14.40 46.68
C TYR A 208 8.05 -15.72 46.17
N ALA A 209 8.81 -16.52 45.41
CA ALA A 209 8.43 -17.92 45.23
C ALA A 209 8.54 -18.58 46.61
N GLU A 210 7.39 -18.83 47.25
CA GLU A 210 7.33 -19.56 48.51
C GLU A 210 8.20 -20.82 48.38
N PRO A 211 9.04 -21.14 49.37
CA PRO A 211 9.80 -22.38 49.33
C PRO A 211 8.80 -23.52 49.24
N ASP A 212 8.81 -24.24 48.13
CA ASP A 212 8.18 -25.55 47.97
C ASP A 212 8.56 -26.36 49.22
N ASP A 213 7.59 -26.58 50.11
CA ASP A 213 7.74 -27.29 51.36
C ASP A 213 7.88 -28.78 51.04
N GLY A 214 9.04 -29.11 50.48
CA GLY A 214 9.53 -30.46 50.33
C GLY A 214 9.74 -31.09 51.69
N THR A 215 8.66 -31.59 52.30
CA THR A 215 8.74 -32.63 53.31
C THR A 215 8.47 -33.97 52.63
N SER A 216 9.56 -34.62 52.21
CA SER A 216 9.59 -36.08 52.09
C SER A 216 9.75 -36.66 53.49
N ALA A 217 8.73 -37.38 53.97
CA ALA A 217 8.89 -38.45 54.94
C ALA A 217 7.79 -39.49 54.69
N ASP A 218 8.26 -40.67 54.29
CA ASP A 218 7.54 -41.93 54.09
C ASP A 218 6.63 -42.30 55.28
N ASP A 219 5.42 -42.80 55.02
CA ASP A 219 5.01 -44.16 55.41
C ASP A 219 3.62 -44.54 54.86
N GLY A 220 3.53 -45.73 54.26
CA GLY A 220 2.46 -46.69 54.58
C GLY A 220 1.00 -46.45 54.18
N SER A 221 0.61 -47.14 53.10
CA SER A 221 -0.58 -48.02 53.03
C SER A 221 -1.97 -47.48 52.65
N SER A 222 -2.36 -47.91 51.44
CA SER A 222 -3.57 -48.67 51.12
C SER A 222 -4.97 -48.03 51.21
N ALA A 223 -5.53 -47.89 50.01
CA ALA A 223 -6.83 -48.44 49.58
C ALA A 223 -8.13 -47.67 49.83
N ASP A 224 -8.97 -47.83 48.81
CA ASP A 224 -10.43 -47.81 48.79
C ASP A 224 -11.16 -46.50 48.45
N ASP A 225 -11.69 -46.53 47.22
CA ASP A 225 -13.09 -46.30 46.83
C ASP A 225 -13.92 -45.23 47.57
N GLY A 226 -14.50 -44.31 46.79
CA GLY A 226 -15.56 -43.45 47.31
C GLY A 226 -16.01 -42.37 46.34
N SER A 227 -16.92 -42.76 45.45
CA SER A 227 -17.72 -41.87 44.60
C SER A 227 -18.56 -40.85 45.39
N SER A 228 -19.05 -39.86 44.63
CA SER A 228 -20.26 -39.04 44.83
C SER A 228 -20.15 -37.75 45.66
N GLY A 229 -20.68 -36.65 45.11
CA GLY A 229 -20.88 -35.42 45.87
C GLY A 229 -21.06 -34.15 45.04
N ASP A 230 -22.05 -34.16 44.16
CA ASP A 230 -22.64 -33.02 43.45
C ASP A 230 -23.04 -31.88 44.40
N SER A 231 -22.90 -30.62 43.94
CA SER A 231 -23.71 -29.40 44.23
C SER A 231 -22.79 -28.19 44.01
N GLY A 232 -23.03 -27.26 43.09
CA GLY A 232 -24.32 -26.75 42.63
C GLY A 232 -24.27 -25.23 42.81
N SER A 233 -24.05 -24.54 41.70
CA SER A 233 -23.92 -23.10 41.51
C SER A 233 -25.17 -22.28 41.85
N SER A 234 -24.98 -20.97 42.06
CA SER A 234 -25.72 -19.82 41.48
C SER A 234 -25.43 -18.58 42.37
N GLU A 235 -25.29 -17.33 41.94
CA GLU A 235 -25.96 -16.49 40.92
C GLU A 235 -24.92 -15.44 40.43
N GLU A 236 -24.63 -15.25 39.13
CA GLU A 236 -25.41 -14.68 38.01
C GLU A 236 -25.50 -13.15 38.02
N ASP A 237 -24.86 -12.51 37.03
CA ASP A 237 -25.41 -11.36 36.29
C ASP A 237 -24.68 -11.25 34.94
N TYR A 238 -25.16 -12.02 33.95
CA TYR A 238 -24.78 -11.96 32.54
C TYR A 238 -26.02 -11.68 31.68
N TYR A 239 -25.93 -10.70 30.77
CA TYR A 239 -26.96 -10.39 29.78
C TYR A 239 -26.52 -10.90 28.38
N PRO A 240 -27.43 -11.46 27.56
CA PRO A 240 -27.07 -12.45 26.54
C PRO A 240 -26.94 -11.88 25.12
N GLY A 241 -26.04 -12.50 24.34
CA GLY A 241 -25.85 -12.24 22.92
C GLY A 241 -24.89 -13.22 22.23
N ASP A 242 -25.35 -14.44 22.02
CA ASP A 242 -25.08 -15.31 20.87
C ASP A 242 -23.66 -15.83 20.49
N LYS A 243 -23.64 -17.17 20.32
CA LYS A 243 -22.75 -18.04 19.53
C LYS A 243 -21.64 -18.80 20.29
N GLY A 244 -21.84 -20.12 20.32
CA GLY A 244 -21.12 -21.08 21.14
C GLY A 244 -19.70 -21.41 20.70
N GLY A 245 -18.86 -21.67 21.71
CA GLY A 245 -17.56 -22.32 21.60
C GLY A 245 -17.35 -23.21 22.82
N CYS A 246 -16.79 -24.39 22.62
CA CYS A 246 -16.61 -25.44 23.64
C CYS A 246 -15.73 -24.99 24.82
N PRO A 247 -16.00 -25.48 26.05
CA PRO A 247 -15.14 -25.23 27.21
C PRO A 247 -13.79 -25.97 27.12
N PRO A 248 -12.73 -25.46 27.77
CA PRO A 248 -11.41 -26.08 27.79
C PRO A 248 -11.44 -27.35 28.66
N GLY A 249 -11.44 -28.52 28.03
CA GLY A 249 -11.42 -29.77 28.77
C GLY A 249 -11.75 -30.99 27.93
N GLY A 250 -10.77 -31.43 27.14
CA GLY A 250 -10.70 -32.79 26.62
C GLY A 250 -11.47 -33.05 25.32
N CYS A 251 -10.74 -33.45 24.27
CA CYS A 251 -11.16 -34.48 23.33
C CYS A 251 -9.92 -34.99 22.57
N TYR A 252 -9.55 -36.24 22.84
CA TYR A 252 -8.75 -37.06 21.92
C TYR A 252 -9.49 -37.17 20.56
N ASN A 253 -8.75 -37.06 19.46
CA ASN A 253 -9.21 -37.24 18.05
C ASN A 253 -9.80 -38.67 17.82
N PRO A 254 -10.72 -38.95 16.85
CA PRO A 254 -10.97 -38.21 15.60
C PRO A 254 -12.39 -37.69 15.38
N CYS A 255 -12.50 -36.45 14.86
CA CYS A 255 -13.74 -35.92 14.30
C CYS A 255 -14.20 -36.73 13.06
N PRO A 256 -15.48 -37.12 12.97
CA PRO A 256 -16.08 -37.62 11.73
C PRO A 256 -16.33 -36.47 10.73
N PRO A 257 -16.44 -36.77 9.42
CA PRO A 257 -16.59 -35.74 8.39
C PRO A 257 -18.00 -35.14 8.46
N GLY A 258 -18.10 -33.85 8.80
CA GLY A 258 -19.40 -33.19 8.92
C GLY A 258 -19.41 -31.73 9.38
N GLY A 259 -18.36 -31.25 10.06
CA GLY A 259 -18.14 -29.83 10.34
C GLY A 259 -19.09 -29.17 11.35
N CYS A 260 -18.58 -28.18 12.07
CA CYS A 260 -19.39 -27.24 12.85
C CYS A 260 -20.05 -26.23 11.90
N ARG A 261 -21.36 -26.04 12.01
CA ARG A 261 -22.13 -25.01 11.29
C ARG A 261 -22.07 -23.67 12.00
#